data_AF-A0A0L0M4B9-F1
#
_entry.id   AF-A0A0L0M4B9-F1
#
_cell.length_a   1.000
_cell.length_b   1.000
_cell.length_c   1.000
_cell.angle_alpha   90.00
_cell.angle_beta   90.00
_cell.angle_gamma   90.00
#
_symmetry.space_group_name_H-M   'P 1'
#
loop_
_entity.id
_entity.type
_entity.pdbx_description
1 polymer ?
#
loop_
_entity_poly.entity_id
_entity_poly.type
_entity_poly.pdbx_seq_one_letter_code
_entity_poly.pdbx_strand_id
1 'polypeptide(L)'
;MRRTAENKLKVVAVRVEPAIEQRLRVLAEVTGRKQSFFLPRMIEEGIESMEDIWLSPEQREQARSGALQPRLPSGETNDLFSELDTLDDE
;
A
#
# COMPACT_ATOMS: atom_id res chain seq x y z
N MET A 1 -4.18 -30.86 -25.79
CA MET A 1 -4.02 -30.45 -24.37
C MET A 1 -3.54 -29.01 -24.33
N ARG A 2 -4.39 -28.05 -23.93
CA ARG A 2 -4.00 -26.64 -23.75
C ARG A 2 -3.78 -26.41 -22.26
N ARG A 3 -2.53 -26.20 -21.83
CA ARG A 3 -2.21 -25.74 -20.47
C ARG A 3 -2.45 -24.24 -20.44
N THR A 4 -3.59 -23.81 -19.92
CA THR A 4 -3.82 -22.39 -19.61
C THR A 4 -3.06 -22.10 -18.32
N ALA A 5 -1.83 -21.60 -18.42
CA ALA A 5 -1.16 -21.04 -17.25
C ALA A 5 -1.88 -19.71 -16.93
N GLU A 6 -2.72 -19.71 -15.90
CA GLU A 6 -3.30 -18.49 -15.37
C GLU A 6 -2.16 -17.58 -14.91
N ASN A 7 -1.90 -16.52 -15.67
CA ASN A 7 -0.92 -15.51 -15.28
C ASN A 7 -1.55 -14.66 -14.16
N LYS A 8 -1.30 -15.03 -12.89
CA LYS A 8 -1.81 -14.34 -11.69
C LYS A 8 -1.13 -12.98 -11.41
N LEU A 9 -0.33 -12.46 -12.34
CA LEU A 9 0.34 -11.16 -12.18
C LEU A 9 -0.68 -10.02 -12.38
N LYS A 10 -0.81 -9.15 -11.38
CA LYS A 10 -1.58 -7.90 -11.48
C LYS A 10 -0.66 -6.76 -11.91
N VAL A 11 -1.10 -5.97 -12.89
CA VAL A 11 -0.39 -4.76 -13.32
C VAL A 11 -0.80 -3.61 -12.41
N VAL A 12 0.18 -2.95 -11.80
CA VAL A 12 -0.02 -1.77 -10.97
C VAL A 12 0.75 -0.61 -11.60
N ALA A 13 0.05 0.48 -11.92
CA ALA A 13 0.65 1.70 -12.44
C ALA A 13 0.78 2.71 -11.29
N VAL A 14 2.00 3.19 -11.06
CA VAL A 14 2.31 4.16 -9.99
C VAL A 14 2.79 5.44 -10.63
N ARG A 15 2.23 6.58 -10.22
CA ARG A 15 2.75 7.90 -10.60
C ARG A 15 3.89 8.25 -9.65
N VAL A 16 5.03 8.61 -10.22
CA VAL A 16 6.23 9.02 -9.48
C VAL A 16 6.67 10.39 -9.95
N GLU A 17 7.31 11.15 -9.06
CA GLU A 17 7.92 12.42 -9.44
C GLU A 17 9.09 12.19 -10.42
N PRO A 18 9.36 13.15 -11.32
CA PRO A 18 10.47 13.04 -12.29
C PRO A 18 11.82 12.76 -11.64
N ALA A 19 12.06 13.30 -10.44
CA ALA A 19 13.30 13.04 -9.70
C ALA A 19 13.46 11.55 -9.31
N ILE A 20 12.36 10.86 -8.99
CA ILE A 20 12.36 9.43 -8.67
C ILE A 20 12.59 8.60 -9.94
N GLU A 21 11.95 8.98 -11.05
CA GLU A 21 12.16 8.34 -12.36
C GLU A 21 13.62 8.44 -12.81
N GLN A 22 14.23 9.62 -12.68
CA GLN A 22 15.64 9.82 -12.98
C GLN A 22 16.56 8.97 -12.09
N ARG A 23 16.29 8.89 -10.78
CA ARG A 23 17.05 8.02 -9.86
C ARG A 23 16.93 6.54 -10.23
N LEU A 24 15.73 6.10 -10.57
CA LEU A 24 15.46 4.74 -11.05
C LEU A 24 16.22 4.45 -12.34
N ARG A 25 16.29 5.42 -13.25
CA ARG A 25 17.04 5.30 -14.50
C ARG A 25 18.53 5.11 -14.24
N VAL A 26 19.13 5.97 -13.41
CA VAL A 26 20.55 5.86 -13.06
C VAL A 26 20.85 4.53 -12.37
N LEU A 27 20.00 4.10 -11.44
CA LEU A 27 20.15 2.80 -10.78
C LEU A 27 20.10 1.63 -11.76
N ALA A 28 19.17 1.69 -12.73
CA ALA A 28 19.05 0.72 -13.80
C ALA A 28 20.30 0.67 -14.70
N GLU A 29 20.81 1.83 -15.10
CA GLU A 29 22.03 1.94 -15.93
C GLU A 29 23.27 1.39 -15.22
N VAL A 30 23.46 1.72 -13.94
CA VAL A 30 24.61 1.27 -13.14
C VAL A 30 24.58 -0.24 -12.85
N THR A 31 23.38 -0.80 -12.65
CA THR A 31 23.21 -2.23 -12.32
C THR A 31 23.03 -3.12 -13.55
N GLY A 32 22.87 -2.54 -14.74
CA GLY A 32 22.56 -3.28 -15.98
C GLY A 32 21.16 -3.93 -15.98
N ARG A 33 20.23 -3.42 -15.17
CA ARG A 33 18.85 -3.95 -15.04
C ARG A 33 17.83 -2.95 -15.57
N LYS A 34 16.59 -3.39 -15.83
CA LYS A 34 15.49 -2.51 -16.24
C LYS A 34 14.87 -1.80 -15.02
N GLN A 35 14.37 -0.58 -15.20
CA GLN A 35 13.64 0.16 -14.15
C GLN A 35 12.47 -0.64 -13.56
N SER A 36 11.77 -1.40 -14.42
CA SER A 36 10.65 -2.27 -14.03
C SER A 36 11.03 -3.40 -13.06
N PHE A 37 12.32 -3.69 -12.88
CA PHE A 37 12.79 -4.64 -11.88
C PHE A 37 12.79 -4.02 -10.46
N PHE A 38 13.07 -2.72 -10.36
CA PHE A 38 13.22 -2.04 -9.08
C PHE A 38 11.88 -1.59 -8.49
N LEU A 39 10.88 -1.28 -9.32
CA LEU A 39 9.57 -0.84 -8.84
C LEU A 39 8.86 -1.89 -7.96
N PRO A 40 8.68 -3.16 -8.38
CA PRO A 40 8.06 -4.17 -7.53
C PRO A 40 8.84 -4.40 -6.24
N ARG A 41 10.17 -4.45 -6.33
CA ARG A 41 11.05 -4.69 -5.19
C ARG A 41 10.99 -3.56 -4.15
N MET A 42 10.99 -2.30 -4.59
CA MET A 42 10.80 -1.17 -3.68
C MET A 42 9.43 -1.17 -3.02
N ILE A 43 8.39 -1.65 -3.72
CA ILE A 43 7.05 -1.79 -3.13
C ILE A 43 7.06 -2.89 -2.08
N GLU A 44 7.63 -4.06 -2.38
CA GLU A 44 7.73 -5.19 -1.43
C GLU A 44 8.54 -4.81 -0.17
N GLU A 45 9.77 -4.32 -0.36
CA GLU A 45 10.67 -3.91 0.73
C GLU A 45 10.10 -2.69 1.49
N GLY A 46 9.41 -1.79 0.78
CA GLY A 46 8.76 -0.62 1.37
C GLY A 46 7.57 -1.01 2.25
N ILE A 47 6.73 -1.95 1.78
CA ILE A 47 5.61 -2.47 2.57
C ILE A 47 6.14 -3.17 3.82
N GLU A 48 7.14 -4.05 3.71
CA GLU A 48 7.76 -4.72 4.86
C GLU A 48 8.30 -3.70 5.88
N SER A 49 9.00 -2.67 5.42
CA SER A 49 9.50 -1.59 6.27
C SER A 49 8.36 -0.81 6.95
N MET A 50 7.24 -0.57 6.25
CA MET A 50 6.07 0.10 6.82
C MET A 50 5.37 -0.79 7.86
N GLU A 51 5.24 -2.09 7.60
CA GLU A 51 4.71 -3.04 8.57
C GLU A 51 5.60 -3.14 9.82
N ASP A 52 6.90 -2.95 9.67
CA ASP A 52 7.84 -2.91 10.79
C ASP A 52 7.65 -1.68 11.70
N ILE A 53 7.36 -0.52 11.10
CA ILE A 53 7.18 0.75 11.81
C ILE A 53 5.78 0.85 12.45
N TRP A 54 4.75 0.37 11.76
CA TRP A 54 3.36 0.67 12.11
C TRP A 54 2.58 -0.51 12.70
N LEU A 55 3.04 -1.75 12.52
CA LEU A 55 2.36 -2.93 13.06
C LEU A 55 3.14 -3.54 14.22
N SER A 56 2.42 -3.88 15.29
CA SER A 56 2.94 -4.75 16.34
C SER A 56 3.25 -6.14 15.76
N PRO A 57 4.19 -6.92 16.34
CA PRO A 57 4.55 -8.25 15.83
C PRO A 57 3.35 -9.19 15.63
N GLU A 58 2.37 -9.11 16.52
CA GLU A 58 1.12 -9.89 16.46
C GLU A 58 0.21 -9.47 15.28
N GLN A 59 0.19 -8.18 14.94
CA GLN A 59 -0.51 -7.65 13.78
C GLN A 59 0.22 -8.03 12.48
N ARG A 60 1.55 -8.08 12.47
CA ARG A 60 2.33 -8.46 11.27
C ARG A 60 2.06 -9.90 10.82
N GLU A 61 1.90 -10.81 11.78
CA GLU A 61 1.54 -12.21 11.50
C GLU A 61 0.10 -12.33 10.97
N GLN A 62 -0.82 -11.53 11.50
CA GLN A 62 -2.19 -11.46 10.99
C GLN A 62 -2.27 -10.85 9.58
N ALA A 63 -1.42 -9.88 9.26
CA ALA A 63 -1.37 -9.24 7.93
C ALA A 63 -0.86 -10.23 6.88
N ARG A 64 0.24 -10.93 7.18
CA ARG A 64 0.84 -11.94 6.29
C ARG A 64 -0.06 -13.16 6.07
N SER A 65 -0.84 -13.55 7.08
CA SER A 65 -1.83 -14.62 6.95
C SER A 65 -3.13 -14.18 6.26
N GLY A 66 -3.28 -12.88 5.97
CA GLY A 66 -4.52 -12.31 5.43
C GLY A 66 -5.70 -12.35 6.41
N ALA A 67 -5.45 -12.66 7.69
CA ALA A 67 -6.45 -12.74 8.76
C ALA A 67 -6.72 -11.38 9.41
N LEU A 68 -5.85 -10.39 9.18
CA LEU A 68 -6.10 -9.01 9.55
C LEU A 68 -7.25 -8.49 8.70
N GLN A 69 -8.45 -8.59 9.26
CA GLN A 69 -9.56 -7.83 8.71
C GLN A 69 -9.16 -6.36 8.81
N PRO A 70 -9.18 -5.60 7.69
CA PRO A 70 -9.13 -4.16 7.78
C PRO A 70 -10.18 -3.80 8.81
N ARG A 71 -9.79 -3.09 9.87
CA ARG A 71 -10.76 -2.39 10.71
C ARG A 71 -11.40 -1.40 9.73
N LEU A 72 -12.45 -1.83 9.03
CA LEU A 72 -13.45 -0.92 8.49
C LEU A 72 -13.70 0.01 9.66
N PRO A 73 -13.56 1.34 9.49
CA PRO A 73 -14.01 2.23 10.53
C PRO A 73 -15.44 1.78 10.80
N SER A 74 -15.65 1.15 11.96
CA SER A 74 -16.99 1.02 12.53
C SER A 74 -17.52 2.45 12.40
N GLY A 75 -18.67 2.65 11.78
CA GLY A 75 -19.28 3.98 11.61
C GLY A 75 -19.57 4.71 12.93
N GLU A 76 -18.93 4.31 14.02
CA GLU A 76 -18.77 4.98 15.29
C GLU A 76 -17.58 5.94 15.25
N THR A 77 -17.45 6.76 14.20
CA THR A 77 -17.18 8.16 14.52
C THR A 77 -18.44 8.60 15.22
N ASN A 78 -18.47 8.46 16.56
CA ASN A 78 -19.45 9.14 17.38
C ASN A 78 -19.44 10.58 16.88
N ASP A 79 -20.54 10.97 16.22
CA ASP A 79 -20.59 12.16 15.40
C ASP A 79 -20.49 13.35 16.35
N LEU A 80 -19.25 13.75 16.67
CA LEU A 80 -18.94 14.83 17.61
C LEU A 80 -19.51 16.18 17.15
N PHE A 81 -20.07 16.22 15.93
CA PHE A 81 -20.70 17.35 15.31
C PHE A 81 -22.23 17.26 15.29
N SER A 82 -22.86 16.15 15.70
CA SER A 82 -24.32 16.06 15.78
C SER A 82 -24.92 16.91 16.91
N GLU A 83 -24.11 17.34 17.88
CA GLU A 83 -24.56 18.14 19.03
C GLU A 83 -24.52 19.66 18.77
N LEU A 84 -24.06 20.11 17.60
CA LEU A 84 -23.99 21.53 17.26
C LEU A 84 -25.21 22.07 16.49
N ASP A 85 -26.13 21.20 16.04
CA ASP A 85 -27.26 21.57 15.18
C ASP A 85 -28.53 21.94 15.97
N THR A 86 -28.45 22.05 17.30
CA THR A 86 -29.60 22.34 18.18
C THR A 86 -29.55 23.72 18.85
N LEU A 87 -28.61 24.59 18.46
CA LEU A 87 -28.50 25.95 19.00
C LEU A 87 -28.74 27.01 17.92
N ASP A 88 -29.91 26.99 17.27
CA ASP A 88 -30.36 28.15 16.47
C ASP A 88 -31.90 28.20 16.36
N ASP A 89 -32.59 28.11 17.51
CA ASP A 89 -33.99 28.52 17.64
C ASP A 89 -34.18 29.31 18.96
N GLU A 90 -33.77 30.59 18.97
CA GLU A 90 -34.31 31.64 19.86
C GLU A 90 -34.63 32.93 19.07
#